data_AF-A0A7X1Y377-F1
#
_entry.id   AF-A0A7X1Y377-F1
#
_cell.length_a   1.000
_cell.length_b   1.000
_cell.length_c   1.000
_cell.angle_alpha   90.00
_cell.angle_beta   90.00
_cell.angle_gamma   90.00
#
_symmetry.space_group_name_H-M   'P 1'
#
loop_
_entity.id
_entity.type
_entity.pdbx_description
1 polymer ?
#
loop_
_entity_poly.entity_id
_entity_poly.type
_entity_poly.pdbx_seq_one_letter_code
_entity_poly.pdbx_strand_id
1 'polypeptide(L)' 'MSTIAGNIARVEARIRAAALAVQREVTSIHLLAVSKTKPAGALREAHAAGIRDFGENYLQEARAKQLELADLPLCWYF' A
#
# COMPACT_ATOMS: atom_id res chain seq x y z
N MET A 1 -10.20 -7.01 16.50
CA MET A 1 -9.39 -7.41 15.33
C MET A 1 -9.17 -6.18 14.47
N SER A 2 -7.94 -5.89 14.02
CA SER A 2 -7.73 -4.76 13.10
C SER A 2 -7.85 -5.22 11.64
N THR A 3 -8.52 -4.42 10.83
CA THR A 3 -8.69 -4.66 9.39
C THR A 3 -7.52 -4.04 8.62
N ILE A 4 -7.28 -4.48 7.39
CA ILE A 4 -6.28 -3.86 6.51
C ILE A 4 -6.58 -2.36 6.33
N ALA A 5 -7.83 -2.01 6.07
CA ALA A 5 -8.29 -0.62 5.98
C ALA A 5 -8.02 0.18 7.26
N GLY A 6 -8.32 -0.39 8.44
CA GLY A 6 -8.06 0.29 9.72
C GLY A 6 -6.57 0.49 10.00
N ASN A 7 -5.73 -0.46 9.58
CA ASN A 7 -4.28 -0.32 9.68
C ASN A 7 -3.75 0.79 8.75
N ILE A 8 -4.25 0.86 7.51
CA ILE A 8 -3.89 1.89 6.54
C ILE A 8 -4.28 3.28 7.05
N ALA A 9 -5.54 3.47 7.48
CA ALA A 9 -6.03 4.74 8.01
C ALA A 9 -5.17 5.24 9.20
N ARG A 10 -4.73 4.33 10.07
CA ARG A 10 -3.84 4.67 11.19
C ARG A 10 -2.45 5.10 10.73
N VAL A 11 -1.91 4.46 9.69
CA VAL A 11 -0.60 4.85 9.12
C VAL A 11 -0.70 6.20 8.42
N GLU A 12 -1.74 6.43 7.63
CA GLU A 12 -1.99 7.72 6.96
C GLU A 12 -2.16 8.86 7.98
N ALA A 13 -2.90 8.62 9.08
CA ALA A 13 -3.05 9.60 10.15
C ALA A 13 -1.70 9.96 10.79
N ARG A 14 -0.82 8.97 10.98
CA ARG A 14 0.54 9.19 11.51
C ARG A 14 1.40 9.98 10.53
N ILE A 15 1.35 9.66 9.24
CA ILE A 15 2.08 10.39 8.18
C ILE A 15 1.62 11.86 8.16
N ARG A 16 0.30 12.09 8.18
CA ARG A 16 -0.28 13.43 8.20
C ARG A 16 0.18 14.22 9.41
N ALA A 17 0.10 13.64 10.61
CA ALA A 17 0.53 14.30 11.85
C ALA A 17 2.03 14.65 11.80
N ALA A 18 2.87 13.74 11.32
CA ALA A 18 4.30 13.97 11.20
C ALA A 18 4.63 15.08 10.18
N ALA A 19 3.97 15.10 9.02
CA ALA A 19 4.16 16.12 8.00
C ALA A 19 3.77 17.52 8.52
N LEU A 20 2.61 17.62 9.17
CA LEU A 20 2.12 18.88 9.74
C LEU A 20 3.02 19.40 10.87
N ALA A 21 3.58 18.50 11.70
CA ALA A 21 4.48 18.86 12.78
C ALA A 21 5.76 19.58 12.30
N VAL A 22 6.18 19.33 11.05
CA VAL A 22 7.36 19.97 10.43
C VAL A 22 6.98 20.90 9.26
N GLN A 23 5.71 21.33 9.19
CA GLN A 23 5.20 22.24 8.15
C GLN A 23 5.48 21.78 6.71
N ARG A 24 5.43 20.46 6.48
CA ARG A 24 5.55 19.87 5.14
C ARG A 24 4.19 19.52 4.58
N GLU A 25 4.06 19.67 3.26
CA GLU A 25 2.90 19.20 2.52
C GLU A 25 2.74 17.68 2.66
N VAL A 26 1.56 17.23 3.10
CA VAL A 26 1.27 15.81 3.33
C VAL A 26 1.38 15.02 2.03
N THR A 27 0.99 15.63 0.92
CA THR A 27 1.05 15.06 -0.44
C THR A 27 2.47 14.86 -0.95
N SER A 28 3.48 15.45 -0.30
CA SER A 28 4.90 15.20 -0.63
C SER A 28 5.40 13.85 -0.10
N ILE A 29 4.59 13.13 0.69
CA ILE A 29 4.95 11.83 1.27
C ILE A 29 4.07 10.75 0.64
N HIS A 30 4.71 9.80 -0.03
CA HIS A 30 4.03 8.63 -0.59
C HIS A 30 4.10 7.44 0.37
N LEU A 31 2.98 6.73 0.51
CA LEU A 31 2.88 5.51 1.30
C LEU A 31 3.01 4.30 0.37
N LEU A 32 4.17 3.63 0.44
CA LEU A 32 4.41 2.37 -0.25
C LEU A 32 4.06 1.19 0.65
N ALA A 33 3.10 0.35 0.25
CA ALA A 33 2.75 -0.84 1.01
C ALA A 33 3.65 -2.03 0.62
N VAL A 34 4.46 -2.53 1.55
CA VAL A 34 5.28 -3.71 1.31
C VAL A 34 4.41 -4.97 1.40
N SER A 35 4.25 -5.68 0.28
CA SER A 35 3.29 -6.78 0.14
C SER A 35 3.92 -8.17 0.00
N LYS A 36 5.25 -8.27 0.11
CA LYS A 36 5.96 -9.56 0.16
C LYS A 36 5.32 -10.50 1.19
N THR A 37 5.17 -11.77 0.86
CA THR A 37 4.51 -12.82 1.67
C THR A 37 3.01 -12.66 1.89
N LYS A 38 2.36 -11.64 1.31
CA LYS A 38 0.90 -11.42 1.44
C LYS A 38 0.16 -11.93 0.20
N PRO A 39 -1.00 -12.59 0.37
CA PRO A 39 -1.79 -13.08 -0.77
C PRO A 39 -2.41 -11.90 -1.55
N ALA A 40 -2.70 -12.11 -2.85
CA ALA A 40 -3.31 -11.09 -3.71
C ALA A 40 -4.61 -10.49 -3.14
N GLY A 41 -5.42 -11.29 -2.42
CA GLY A 41 -6.62 -10.81 -1.73
C GLY A 41 -6.35 -9.67 -0.73
N ALA A 42 -5.23 -9.75 0.00
CA ALA A 42 -4.85 -8.68 0.94
C ALA A 42 -4.44 -7.39 0.22
N LEU A 43 -3.84 -7.49 -0.97
CA LEU A 43 -3.52 -6.32 -1.81
C LEU A 43 -4.80 -5.72 -2.38
N ARG A 44 -5.78 -6.54 -2.77
CA ARG A 44 -7.10 -6.07 -3.21
C ARG A 44 -7.82 -5.30 -2.10
N GLU A 45 -7.80 -5.80 -0.87
CA GLU A 45 -8.32 -5.08 0.31
C GLU A 45 -7.57 -3.76 0.56
N ALA A 46 -6.24 -3.76 0.44
CA ALA A 46 -5.43 -2.55 0.59
C ALA A 46 -5.74 -1.53 -0.52
N HIS A 47 -5.96 -1.99 -1.76
CA HIS A 47 -6.37 -1.15 -2.87
C HIS A 47 -7.76 -0.56 -2.67
N ALA A 48 -8.72 -1.35 -2.17
CA ALA A 48 -10.04 -0.85 -1.79
C ALA A 48 -9.97 0.22 -0.68
N ALA A 49 -8.93 0.17 0.16
CA ALA A 49 -8.63 1.17 1.17
C ALA A 49 -7.82 2.38 0.64
N GLY A 50 -7.50 2.44 -0.65
CA GLY A 50 -6.87 3.60 -1.31
C GLY A 50 -5.39 3.44 -1.67
N ILE A 51 -4.74 2.33 -1.29
CA ILE A 51 -3.34 2.09 -1.62
C ILE A 51 -3.19 1.68 -3.09
N ARG A 52 -2.29 2.33 -3.82
CA ARG A 52 -1.97 1.97 -5.21
C ARG A 52 -0.55 1.45 -5.40
N ASP A 53 0.35 1.86 -4.50
CA ASP A 53 1.78 1.59 -4.59
C ASP A 53 2.14 0.38 -3.72
N PHE A 54 2.66 -0.67 -4.36
CA PHE A 54 3.03 -1.94 -3.72
C PHE A 54 4.50 -2.27 -3.93
N GLY A 55 5.20 -2.60 -2.85
CA GLY A 55 6.60 -3.02 -2.85
C GLY A 55 6.76 -4.53 -2.71
N GLU A 56 7.50 -5.14 -3.63
CA GLU A 56 7.78 -6.58 -3.67
C GLU A 56 9.27 -6.88 -3.76
N ASN A 57 9.75 -7.82 -2.94
CA ASN A 57 11.17 -8.20 -2.96
C ASN A 57 11.48 -9.33 -3.97
N TYR A 58 10.46 -10.08 -4.41
CA TYR A 58 10.63 -11.28 -5.23
C TYR A 58 9.79 -11.16 -6.51
N LEU A 59 10.46 -11.12 -7.67
CA LEU A 59 9.81 -10.94 -8.96
C LEU A 59 8.81 -12.04 -9.31
N GLN A 60 9.09 -13.29 -8.95
CA GLN A 60 8.19 -14.41 -9.22
C GLN A 60 6.87 -14.29 -8.46
N GLU A 61 6.95 -13.90 -7.19
CA GLU A 61 5.78 -13.66 -6.34
C GLU A 61 4.96 -12.48 -6.88
N ALA A 62 5.62 -11.38 -7.24
CA ALA A 62 4.96 -10.21 -7.81
C ALA A 62 4.25 -10.52 -9.12
N ARG A 63 4.86 -11.29 -10.03
CA ARG A 63 4.24 -11.68 -11.30
C ARG A 63 2.94 -12.48 -11.10
N ALA A 64 2.93 -13.42 -10.15
CA ALA A 64 1.72 -14.17 -9.83
C ALA A 64 0.60 -13.22 -9.35
N LYS A 65 0.91 -12.30 -8.44
CA LYS A 65 -0.06 -11.30 -7.95
C LYS A 65 -0.51 -10.32 -9.03
N GLN A 66 0.40 -9.89 -9.92
CA GLN A 66 0.09 -9.02 -11.04
C GLN A 66 -0.92 -9.65 -11.99
N LEU A 67 -0.84 -10.96 -12.24
CA LEU A 67 -1.82 -11.69 -13.03
C LEU A 67 -3.19 -11.75 -12.32
N GLU A 68 -3.21 -12.05 -11.02
CA GLU A 68 -4.44 -12.12 -10.21
C GLU A 68 -5.12 -10.76 -9.99
N LEU A 69 -4.35 -9.67 -10.09
CA LEU A 69 -4.80 -8.29 -9.84
C LEU A 69 -4.71 -7.42 -11.10
N ALA A 70 -4.67 -8.04 -12.29
CA ALA A 70 -4.55 -7.34 -13.56
C ALA A 70 -5.74 -6.41 -13.85
N ASP A 71 -6.86 -6.60 -13.15
CA ASP A 71 -8.05 -5.73 -13.19
C ASP A 71 -7.88 -4.42 -12.41
N LEU A 72 -6.84 -4.30 -11.57
CA LEU A 72 -6.62 -3.15 -10.71
C LEU A 72 -5.44 -2.29 -11.22
N PRO A 73 -5.55 -0.95 -11.15
CA PRO A 73 -4.49 -0.03 -11.58
C PRO A 73 -3.39 0.08 -10.51
N LEU A 74 -2.65 -1.00 -10.27
CA LEU A 74 -1.61 -1.08 -9.24
C LEU A 74 -0.23 -0.68 -9.78
N CYS A 75 0.52 0.07 -8.97
CA CYS A 75 1.91 0.41 -9.21
C CYS A 75 2.82 -0.54 -8.42
N TRP A 76 3.83 -1.12 -9.08
CA TRP A 76 4.72 -2.11 -8.49
C TRP A 76 6.15 -1.58 -8.39
N TYR A 77 6.74 -1.71 -7.20
CA TYR A 77 8.10 -1.30 -6.88
C TYR A 77 8.91 -2.54 -6.45
N PHE A 78 10.16 -2.63 -6.90
CA PHE A 78 11.09 -3.74 -6.62
C PHE A 78 12.39 -3.22 -6.03
#